data_AF-A0A2V2UAY9-F1
#
_entry.id   AF-A0A2V2UAY9-F1
#
_cell.length_a   1.000
_cell.length_b   1.000
_cell.length_c   1.000
_cell.angle_alpha   90.00
_cell.angle_beta   90.00
_cell.angle_gamma   90.00
#
_symmetry.space_group_name_H-M   'P 1'
#
loop_
_entity.id
_entity.type
_entity.pdbx_description
1 polymer ?
#
loop_
_entity_poly.entity_id
_entity_poly.type
_entity_poly.pdbx_seq_one_letter_code
_entity_poly.pdbx_strand_id
1 'polypeptide(L)'
;MERYIAVKISELCKMIEDSIHDGKYPLEDQHKRFSNSLQVINRSDSDDLKSSEIKIEVRIQGLYIISNYVPNIEHMPGVIEVDVLDSFKILCRRLGRMTDNAGNPKGTTVSAEKLRLLK
;
A
#
# COMPACT_ATOMS: atom_id res chain seq x y z
N MET A 1 -0.29 5.25 38.21
CA MET A 1 -0.99 5.85 37.05
C MET A 1 -0.10 5.64 35.85
N GLU A 2 -0.23 4.49 35.18
CA GLU A 2 0.50 4.22 33.94
C GLU A 2 0.11 5.27 32.90
N ARG A 3 1.10 6.01 32.40
CA ARG A 3 0.89 6.91 31.26
C ARG A 3 0.66 6.01 30.04
N TYR A 4 -0.60 5.77 29.71
CA TYR A 4 -0.97 5.13 28.45
C TYR A 4 -0.52 6.07 27.33
N ILE A 5 0.62 5.80 26.70
CA ILE A 5 1.03 6.52 25.50
C ILE A 5 0.09 6.04 24.40
N ALA A 6 -0.90 6.86 24.06
CA ALA A 6 -1.74 6.62 22.90
C ALA A 6 -0.84 6.75 21.66
N VAL A 7 -0.61 5.62 20.97
CA VAL A 7 0.16 5.60 19.73
C VAL A 7 -0.60 6.41 18.68
N LYS A 8 0.07 7.39 18.08
CA LYS A 8 -0.51 8.18 16.98
C LYS A 8 -0.49 7.37 15.69
N ILE A 9 -1.45 7.64 14.81
CA ILE A 9 -1.53 6.98 13.49
C ILE A 9 -0.30 7.33 12.67
N SER A 10 0.13 8.60 12.69
CA SER A 10 1.32 9.08 11.98
C SER A 10 2.60 8.38 12.44
N GLU A 11 2.76 8.17 13.76
CA GLU A 11 3.87 7.43 14.35
C GLU A 11 3.87 5.97 13.91
N LEU A 12 2.70 5.31 13.95
CA LEU A 12 2.54 3.94 13.45
C LEU A 12 2.90 3.84 11.96
N CYS A 13 2.39 4.75 11.13
CA CYS A 13 2.71 4.80 9.71
C CYS A 13 4.22 4.89 9.49
N LYS A 14 4.89 5.77 10.23
CA LYS A 14 6.34 5.94 10.14
C LYS A 14 7.11 4.70 10.59
N MET A 15 6.69 4.06 11.68
CA MET A 15 7.30 2.81 12.14
C MET A 15 7.21 1.68 11.13
N ILE A 16 6.06 1.55 10.44
CA ILE A 16 5.86 0.54 9.39
C ILE A 16 6.72 0.87 8.16
N GLU A 17 6.72 2.13 7.72
CA GLU A 17 7.56 2.62 6.63
C GLU A 17 9.04 2.31 6.88
N ASP A 18 9.56 2.71 8.03
CA ASP A 18 10.95 2.49 8.43
C ASP A 18 11.27 0.99 8.51
N SER A 19 10.35 0.17 9.04
CA SER A 19 10.55 -1.28 9.13
C SER A 19 10.63 -1.96 7.75
N ILE A 20 9.91 -1.44 6.75
CA ILE A 20 10.00 -1.92 5.37
C ILE A 20 11.30 -1.43 4.71
N HIS A 21 11.70 -0.18 4.94
CA HIS A 21 12.98 0.36 4.46
C HIS A 21 14.17 -0.42 5.02
N ASP A 22 14.14 -0.73 6.32
CA ASP A 22 15.16 -1.49 7.04
C ASP A 22 15.22 -2.98 6.64
N GLY A 23 14.27 -3.46 5.83
CA GLY A 23 14.23 -4.84 5.37
C GLY A 23 13.83 -5.85 6.46
N LYS A 24 13.06 -5.43 7.47
CA LYS A 24 12.59 -6.32 8.55
C LYS A 24 11.58 -7.38 8.07
N TYR A 25 10.98 -7.18 6.90
CA TYR A 25 10.05 -8.13 6.29
C TYR A 25 10.73 -8.95 5.19
N PRO A 26 10.39 -10.25 5.05
CA PRO A 26 10.90 -11.11 3.99
C PRO A 26 10.26 -10.74 2.65
N LEU A 27 10.81 -9.71 2.00
CA LEU A 27 10.38 -9.27 0.68
C LEU A 27 11.14 -10.03 -0.42
N GLU A 28 10.47 -10.30 -1.54
CA GLU A 28 11.10 -10.76 -2.77
C GLU A 28 12.04 -9.67 -3.33
N ASP A 29 13.12 -10.05 -4.02
CA ASP A 29 14.12 -9.08 -4.52
C ASP A 29 13.52 -8.02 -5.47
N GLN A 30 12.53 -8.43 -6.26
CA GLN A 30 11.76 -7.53 -7.12
C GLN A 30 10.94 -6.48 -6.37
N HIS A 31 10.56 -6.73 -5.11
CA HIS A 31 9.87 -5.77 -4.25
C HIS A 31 10.87 -4.89 -3.50
N LYS A 32 12.02 -5.44 -3.08
CA LYS A 32 13.07 -4.70 -2.35
C LYS A 32 13.54 -3.44 -3.10
N ARG A 33 13.65 -3.49 -4.43
CA ARG A 33 14.06 -2.31 -5.22
C ARG A 33 13.15 -1.09 -5.06
N PHE A 34 11.91 -1.28 -4.60
CA PHE A 34 10.94 -0.22 -4.40
C PHE A 34 10.79 0.21 -2.93
N SER A 35 11.40 -0.51 -1.98
CA SER A 35 11.21 -0.25 -0.54
C SER A 35 11.58 1.19 -0.18
N ASN A 36 12.74 1.67 -0.64
CA ASN A 36 13.21 3.04 -0.37
C ASN A 36 12.31 4.16 -0.95
N SER A 37 11.37 3.82 -1.83
CA SER A 37 10.40 4.76 -2.40
C SER A 37 9.02 4.69 -1.74
N LEU A 38 8.83 3.77 -0.79
CA LEU A 38 7.60 3.61 -0.04
C LEU A 38 7.36 4.82 0.87
N GLN A 39 6.12 5.30 0.83
CA GLN A 39 5.57 6.23 1.78
C GLN A 39 4.30 5.63 2.40
N VAL A 40 4.17 5.73 3.72
CA VAL A 40 2.96 5.34 4.46
C VAL A 40 2.42 6.59 5.15
N ILE A 41 1.23 7.04 4.75
CA ILE A 41 0.73 8.39 5.05
C ILE A 41 -0.61 8.30 5.77
N ASN A 42 -0.72 8.95 6.94
CA ASN A 42 -2.01 9.20 7.58
C ASN A 42 -2.80 10.23 6.76
N ARG A 43 -3.99 9.83 6.29
CA ARG A 43 -4.97 10.68 5.58
C ARG A 43 -6.24 10.92 6.37
N SER A 44 -6.27 10.45 7.62
CA SER A 44 -7.37 10.66 8.55
C SER A 44 -7.41 12.12 9.00
N ASP A 45 -8.59 12.60 9.39
CA ASP A 45 -8.74 13.94 9.97
C ASP A 45 -8.21 14.02 11.41
N SER A 46 -8.06 12.87 12.06
CA SER A 46 -7.49 12.70 13.40
C SER A 46 -6.21 11.86 13.36
N ASP A 47 -5.29 12.12 14.28
CA ASP A 47 -4.08 11.31 14.45
C ASP A 47 -4.22 10.26 15.57
N ASP A 48 -5.41 10.11 16.15
CA ASP A 48 -5.72 9.14 17.19
C ASP A 48 -6.09 7.77 16.59
N LEU A 49 -5.37 6.72 16.99
CA LEU A 49 -5.63 5.33 16.56
C LEU A 49 -6.98 4.79 17.08
N LYS A 50 -7.65 5.50 17.99
CA LYS A 50 -9.02 5.22 18.44
C LYS A 50 -10.09 5.95 17.62
N SER A 51 -9.70 6.70 16.59
CA SER A 51 -10.62 7.38 15.68
C SER A 51 -11.58 6.39 15.02
N SER A 52 -12.82 6.84 14.79
CA SER A 52 -13.84 6.09 14.05
C SER A 52 -13.61 6.10 12.54
N GLU A 53 -12.73 6.95 12.05
CA GLU A 53 -12.43 7.06 10.62
C GLU A 53 -10.91 7.16 10.45
N ILE A 54 -10.28 6.00 10.22
CA ILE A 54 -8.85 5.91 9.95
C ILE A 54 -8.66 5.67 8.46
N LYS A 55 -7.85 6.51 7.82
CA LYS A 55 -7.52 6.44 6.39
C LYS A 55 -6.01 6.45 6.27
N ILE A 56 -5.46 5.41 5.63
CA ILE A 56 -4.01 5.29 5.40
C ILE A 56 -3.77 5.13 3.92
N GLU A 57 -2.83 5.91 3.41
CA GLU A 57 -2.37 5.82 2.03
C GLU A 57 -1.00 5.13 1.99
N VAL A 58 -0.88 4.11 1.16
CA VAL A 58 0.37 3.45 0.81
C VAL A 58 0.75 3.88 -0.59
N ARG A 59 1.91 4.51 -0.76
CA ARG A 59 2.34 5.12 -2.02
C ARG A 59 3.75 4.68 -2.41
N ILE A 60 3.94 4.35 -3.69
CA ILE A 60 5.25 4.17 -4.33
C ILE A 60 5.23 4.71 -5.76
N GLN A 61 6.26 5.47 -6.14
CA GLN A 61 6.50 5.95 -7.52
C GLN A 61 5.25 6.45 -8.29
N GLY A 62 4.40 7.24 -7.62
CA GLY A 62 3.19 7.83 -8.21
C GLY A 62 1.96 6.92 -8.23
N LEU A 63 2.06 5.65 -7.85
CA LEU A 63 0.92 4.78 -7.57
C LEU A 63 0.60 4.78 -6.08
N TYR A 64 -0.68 4.65 -5.73
CA TYR A 64 -1.11 4.58 -4.34
C TYR A 64 -2.35 3.69 -4.14
N ILE A 65 -2.53 3.21 -2.92
CA ILE A 65 -3.74 2.55 -2.41
C ILE A 65 -4.16 3.32 -1.14
N ILE A 66 -5.46 3.56 -0.97
CA ILE A 66 -6.03 4.14 0.24
C ILE A 66 -6.89 3.06 0.91
N SER A 67 -6.52 2.69 2.14
CA SER A 67 -7.29 1.79 2.99
C SER A 67 -8.04 2.59 4.04
N ASN A 68 -9.30 2.19 4.29
CA ASN A 68 -10.15 2.78 5.32
C ASN A 68 -10.41 1.72 6.39
N TYR A 69 -10.23 2.07 7.65
CA TYR A 69 -10.43 1.16 8.78
C TYR A 69 -11.58 1.65 9.65
N VAL A 70 -12.43 0.71 10.04
CA VAL A 70 -13.55 0.94 10.96
C VAL A 70 -13.08 0.80 12.41
N PRO A 71 -13.70 1.48 13.38
CA PRO A 71 -13.28 1.41 14.78
C PRO A 71 -13.54 0.02 15.37
N ASN A 72 -12.97 -0.21 16.56
CA ASN A 72 -13.17 -1.41 17.39
C ASN A 72 -12.66 -2.72 16.78
N ILE A 73 -11.77 -2.66 15.78
CA ILE A 73 -11.00 -3.83 15.35
C ILE A 73 -9.97 -4.14 16.44
N GLU A 74 -10.00 -5.38 16.93
CA GLU A 74 -9.00 -5.87 17.87
C GLU A 74 -7.62 -5.86 17.20
N HIS A 75 -6.61 -5.36 17.91
CA HIS A 75 -5.24 -5.22 17.39
C HIS A 75 -5.11 -4.34 16.13
N MET A 76 -5.87 -3.24 16.06
CA MET A 76 -5.80 -2.25 14.96
C MET A 76 -4.38 -1.94 14.43
N PRO A 77 -3.34 -1.68 15.27
CA PRO A 77 -2.00 -1.42 14.74
C PRO A 77 -1.45 -2.56 13.88
N GLY A 78 -1.64 -3.82 14.31
CA GLY A 78 -1.16 -4.98 13.56
C GLY A 78 -1.95 -5.24 12.28
N VAL A 79 -3.26 -4.93 12.29
CA VAL A 79 -4.10 -4.99 11.08
C VAL A 79 -3.62 -3.99 10.03
N ILE A 80 -3.35 -2.76 10.45
CA ILE A 80 -2.79 -1.71 9.59
C ILE A 80 -1.43 -2.15 9.03
N GLU A 81 -0.55 -2.69 9.87
CA GLU A 81 0.78 -3.15 9.45
C GLU A 81 0.71 -4.21 8.34
N VAL A 82 -0.12 -5.24 8.51
CA VAL A 82 -0.28 -6.30 7.52
C VAL A 82 -0.90 -5.78 6.22
N ASP A 83 -1.93 -4.94 6.31
CA ASP A 83 -2.58 -4.36 5.13
C ASP A 83 -1.64 -3.41 4.35
N VAL A 84 -0.82 -2.63 5.06
CA VAL A 84 0.22 -1.79 4.44
C VAL A 84 1.24 -2.65 3.69
N LEU A 85 1.70 -3.74 4.30
CA LEU A 85 2.65 -4.65 3.68
C LEU A 85 2.08 -5.30 2.40
N ASP A 86 0.81 -5.70 2.43
CA ASP A 86 0.16 -6.32 1.27
C ASP A 86 -0.15 -5.30 0.17
N SER A 87 -0.61 -4.10 0.53
CA SER A 87 -0.77 -2.97 -0.39
C SER A 87 0.55 -2.63 -1.08
N PHE A 88 1.67 -2.60 -0.35
CA PHE A 88 2.99 -2.39 -0.92
C PHE A 88 3.37 -3.46 -1.94
N LYS A 89 3.16 -4.75 -1.64
CA LYS A 89 3.42 -5.86 -2.59
C LYS A 89 2.56 -5.75 -3.85
N ILE A 90 1.27 -5.39 -3.70
CA ILE A 90 0.36 -5.19 -4.83
C ILE A 90 0.89 -4.08 -5.74
N LEU A 91 1.29 -2.94 -5.16
CA LEU A 91 1.86 -1.82 -5.91
C LEU A 91 3.17 -2.21 -6.60
N CYS A 92 4.06 -2.95 -5.93
CA CYS A 92 5.32 -3.41 -6.51
C CYS A 92 5.09 -4.30 -7.74
N ARG A 93 4.15 -5.26 -7.66
CA ARG A 93 3.78 -6.13 -8.79
C ARG A 93 3.22 -5.32 -9.96
N ARG A 94 2.42 -4.28 -9.67
CA ARG A 94 1.86 -3.40 -10.70
C ARG A 94 2.95 -2.58 -11.38
N LEU A 95 3.88 -2.00 -10.63
CA LEU A 95 5.05 -1.30 -11.18
C LEU A 95 5.93 -2.23 -12.01
N GLY A 96 6.19 -3.44 -11.55
CA GLY A 96 6.96 -4.44 -12.30
C GLY A 96 6.39 -4.68 -13.70
N ARG A 97 5.08 -4.88 -13.81
CA ARG A 97 4.40 -5.04 -15.10
C ARG A 97 4.50 -3.80 -15.98
N MET A 98 4.46 -2.59 -15.40
CA MET A 98 4.58 -1.34 -16.15
C MET A 98 6.00 -1.15 -16.70
N THR A 99 7.03 -1.51 -15.92
CA THR A 99 8.44 -1.47 -16.37
C THR A 99 8.72 -2.48 -17.48
N ASP A 100 8.14 -3.69 -17.38
CA ASP A 100 8.36 -4.75 -18.36
C ASP A 100 7.70 -4.42 -19.72
N ASN A 101 6.53 -3.76 -19.68
CA ASN A 101 5.82 -3.32 -20.89
C ASN A 101 6.47 -2.09 -21.55
N ALA A 102 7.16 -1.25 -20.79
CA ALA A 102 7.88 -0.09 -21.35
C ALA A 102 9.11 -0.50 -22.18
N GLY A 103 9.69 -1.68 -21.92
CA GLY A 103 10.81 -2.24 -22.66
C GLY A 103 10.45 -3.04 -23.90
N ASN A 104 9.15 -3.27 -24.18
CA ASN A 104 8.72 -4.09 -25.31
C ASN A 104 7.51 -3.44 -26.00
N PRO A 105 7.70 -2.61 -27.04
CA PRO A 105 6.60 -2.10 -27.85
C PRO A 105 6.09 -3.21 -28.78
N LYS A 106 5.57 -4.30 -28.21
CA LYS A 106 4.70 -5.21 -28.94
C LYS A 106 3.27 -4.81 -28.63
N GLY A 107 2.82 -3.82 -29.40
CA GLY A 107 1.41 -3.51 -29.52
C GLY A 107 0.65 -4.77 -29.88
N THR A 108 -0.37 -5.09 -29.09
CA THR A 108 -1.53 -5.83 -29.59
C THR A 108 -2.73 -5.15 -28.98
N THR A 109 -3.23 -4.17 -29.74
CA THR A 109 -4.63 -3.76 -29.70
C THR A 109 -5.49 -5.02 -29.74
N VAL A 110 -6.23 -5.30 -28.67
CA VAL A 110 -7.31 -6.29 -28.75
C VAL A 110 -8.38 -5.67 -29.63
N SER A 111 -8.40 -6.14 -30.88
CA SER A 111 -9.30 -5.74 -31.96
C SER A 111 -10.77 -5.78 -31.52
N ALA A 112 -11.47 -4.66 -31.72
CA ALA A 112 -12.92 -4.51 -31.54
C ALA A 112 -13.73 -5.16 -32.69
N GLU A 113 -13.27 -6.30 -33.21
CA GLU A 113 -13.86 -6.93 -34.40
C GLU A 113 -14.51 -8.30 -34.10
N LYS A 114 -14.69 -8.64 -32.82
CA LYS A 114 -15.39 -9.87 -32.40
C LYS A 114 -16.80 -9.63 -31.84
N LEU A 115 -17.50 -8.63 -32.37
CA LEU A 115 -18.91 -8.32 -32.04
C LEU A 115 -19.81 -8.17 -33.29
N ARG A 116 -19.39 -8.73 -34.44
CA ARG A 116 -20.17 -8.73 -35.69
C ARG A 116 -20.46 -10.11 -36.29
N LEU A 117 -20.46 -11.16 -35.48
CA LEU A 117 -21.00 -12.47 -35.87
C LEU A 117 -22.13 -12.89 -34.92
N LEU A 118 -23.13 -12.02 -34.83
CA LEU A 118 -24.50 -12.37 -34.46
C LEU A 118 -25.41 -11.62 -35.42
N LYS A 119 -25.62 -12.20 -36.60
CA LYS A 119 -26.81 -12.09 -37.45
C LYS A 119 -26.70 -13.10 -38.58
#